data_AF-A0A1Q7VA48-F1
#
_entry.id   AF-A0A1Q7VA48-F1
#
_cell.length_a   1.000
_cell.length_b   1.000
_cell.length_c   1.000
_cell.angle_alpha   90.00
_cell.angle_beta   90.00
_cell.angle_gamma   90.00
#
_symmetry.space_group_name_H-M   'P 1'
#
loop_
_entity.id
_entity.type
_entity.pdbx_description
1 polymer ?
#
loop_
_entity_poly.entity_id
_entity_poly.type
_entity_poly.pdbx_seq_one_letter_code
_entity_poly.pdbx_strand_id
1 'polypeptide(L)' 'MEDTIDPTVGFVITVKPGDKVLEGEPIASVFAKDNDGIQMGYEALAAAIVVGDKLTKKALPLVSHRVTRAGVENLDV' A
#
# COMPACT_ATOMS: atom_id res chain seq x y z
N MET A 1 -29.42 -7.82 -6.03
CA MET A 1 -28.44 -8.74 -6.61
C MET A 1 -27.12 -8.35 -6.00
N GLU A 2 -26.39 -9.27 -5.38
CA GLU A 2 -25.07 -8.96 -4.83
C GLU A 2 -24.04 -8.96 -5.96
N ASP A 3 -23.13 -8.00 -5.93
CA ASP A 3 -22.03 -7.95 -6.89
C ASP A 3 -21.12 -9.16 -6.69
N THR A 4 -20.76 -9.81 -7.80
CA THR A 4 -19.88 -10.98 -7.77
C THR A 4 -18.43 -10.53 -7.73
N ILE A 5 -17.68 -10.95 -6.72
CA ILE A 5 -16.26 -10.68 -6.57
C ILE A 5 -15.45 -11.71 -7.36
N ASP A 6 -14.49 -11.25 -8.16
CA ASP A 6 -13.46 -12.09 -8.78
C ASP A 6 -12.26 -12.19 -7.81
N PRO A 7 -11.95 -13.37 -7.25
CA PRO A 7 -10.84 -13.51 -6.29
C PRO A 7 -9.46 -13.50 -6.95
N THR A 8 -9.38 -13.44 -8.29
CA THR A 8 -8.11 -13.47 -9.03
C THR A 8 -7.55 -12.08 -9.29
N VAL A 9 -8.33 -11.02 -9.08
CA VAL A 9 -7.92 -9.63 -9.31
C VAL A 9 -7.37 -9.00 -8.03
N GLY A 10 -6.52 -8.00 -8.18
CA GLY A 10 -5.96 -7.25 -7.06
C GLY A 10 -4.60 -6.64 -7.36
N PHE A 11 -3.91 -6.22 -6.30
CA PHE A 11 -2.58 -5.64 -6.38
C PHE A 11 -1.59 -6.45 -5.57
N VAL A 12 -0.36 -6.55 -6.08
CA VAL A 12 0.80 -6.96 -5.29
C VAL A 12 1.73 -5.76 -5.18
N ILE A 13 1.84 -5.17 -3.99
CA ILE A 13 2.75 -4.06 -3.73
C ILE A 13 4.06 -4.62 -3.16
N THR A 14 5.16 -4.49 -3.90
CA THR A 14 6.44 -5.11 -3.58
C THR A 14 7.32 -4.24 -2.68
N VAL A 15 6.99 -2.95 -2.54
CA VAL A 15 7.71 -1.98 -1.72
C VAL A 15 6.85 -1.45 -0.57
N LYS A 16 7.48 -0.90 0.46
CA LYS A 16 6.83 -0.24 1.60
C LYS A 16 7.16 1.25 1.64
N PRO A 17 6.31 2.08 2.27
CA PRO A 17 6.63 3.49 2.48
C PRO A 17 7.99 3.66 3.17
N GLY A 18 8.88 4.42 2.53
CA GLY A 18 10.25 4.64 2.99
C GLY A 18 11.31 3.76 2.34
N ASP A 19 10.90 2.73 1.58
CA ASP A 19 11.84 1.97 0.76
C ASP A 19 12.43 2.85 -0.34
N LYS A 20 13.72 2.65 -0.61
CA LYS A 20 14.38 3.26 -1.75
C LYS A 20 14.03 2.48 -3.00
N VAL A 21 13.61 3.19 -4.04
CA VAL A 21 13.31 2.63 -5.37
C VAL A 21 14.10 3.37 -6.43
N LEU A 22 14.46 2.69 -7.52
CA LEU A 22 15.13 3.29 -8.66
C LEU A 22 14.15 3.46 -9.84
N GLU A 23 14.48 4.38 -10.75
CA GLU A 23 13.71 4.53 -11.98
C GLU A 23 13.71 3.23 -12.79
N GLY A 24 12.54 2.83 -13.27
CA GLY A 24 12.34 1.56 -13.99
C GLY A 24 12.18 0.33 -13.10
N GLU A 25 12.35 0.45 -11.78
CA GLU A 25 12.11 -0.66 -10.85
C GLU A 25 10.61 -0.87 -10.62
N PRO A 26 10.08 -2.10 -10.78
CA PRO A 26 8.67 -2.38 -10.54
C PRO A 26 8.34 -2.36 -9.04
N ILE A 27 7.47 -1.44 -8.64
CA ILE A 27 7.04 -1.25 -7.23
C ILE A 27 5.70 -1.92 -6.87
N ALA A 28 4.94 -2.32 -7.91
CA ALA A 28 3.65 -2.97 -7.78
C ALA A 28 3.28 -3.75 -9.04
N SER A 29 2.33 -4.68 -8.93
CA SER A 29 1.71 -5.38 -10.05
C SER A 29 0.19 -5.30 -9.96
N VAL A 30 -0.47 -5.13 -11.10
CA VAL A 30 -1.93 -5.12 -11.25
C VAL A 30 -2.37 -6.47 -11.83
N PHE A 31 -3.25 -7.17 -11.13
CA PHE A 31 -3.96 -8.34 -11.64
C PHE A 31 -5.41 -7.92 -11.90
N ALA A 32 -5.85 -8.04 -13.16
CA ALA A 32 -7.18 -7.63 -13.57
C ALA A 32 -7.77 -8.64 -14.55
N LYS A 33 -9.10 -8.68 -14.59
CA LYS A 33 -9.88 -9.57 -15.45
C LYS A 33 -9.75 -9.22 -16.94
N ASP A 34 -9.57 -7.94 -17.23
CA ASP A 34 -9.53 -7.38 -18.58
C ASP A 34 -8.64 -6.13 -18.65
N ASN A 35 -8.46 -5.62 -19.87
CA ASN A 35 -7.60 -4.48 -20.15
C ASN A 35 -8.09 -3.17 -19.51
N ASP A 36 -9.40 -2.99 -19.39
CA ASP A 36 -9.97 -1.81 -18.75
C ASP A 36 -9.63 -1.81 -17.26
N GLY A 37 -9.72 -2.97 -16.60
CA GLY A 37 -9.28 -3.14 -15.22
C GLY A 37 -7.76 -2.94 -15.03
N ILE A 38 -6.94 -3.31 -16.02
CA ILE A 38 -5.50 -3.03 -16.00
C ILE A 38 -5.27 -1.51 -15.98
N GLN A 39 -5.89 -0.78 -16.91
CA GLN A 39 -5.73 0.67 -17.03
C GLN A 39 -6.19 1.38 -15.76
N MET A 40 -7.38 1.04 -15.26
CA MET A 40 -7.91 1.58 -14.01
C MET A 40 -6.97 1.30 -12.82
N GLY A 41 -6.40 0.10 -12.75
CA GLY A 41 -5.45 -0.26 -11.70
C GLY A 41 -4.17 0.56 -11.73
N TYR A 42 -3.60 0.79 -12.91
CA TYR A 42 -2.42 1.64 -13.07
C TYR A 42 -2.69 3.08 -12.67
N GLU A 43 -3.81 3.66 -13.10
CA GLU A 43 -4.22 5.01 -12.73
C GLU A 43 -4.41 5.16 -11.22
N ALA A 44 -5.04 4.17 -10.58
CA ALA A 44 -5.22 4.14 -9.14
C ALA A 44 -3.88 4.11 -8.39
N LEU A 45 -2.93 3.27 -8.82
CA LEU A 45 -1.61 3.19 -8.19
C LEU A 45 -0.81 4.48 -8.39
N ALA A 46 -0.86 5.07 -9.58
CA ALA A 46 -0.17 6.33 -9.87
C ALA A 46 -0.68 7.50 -9.01
N ALA A 47 -1.98 7.51 -8.70
CA ALA A 47 -2.58 8.50 -7.81
C ALA A 47 -2.27 8.26 -6.32
N ALA A 48 -2.08 7.00 -5.92
CA ALA A 48 -1.93 6.60 -4.52
C ALA A 48 -0.49 6.58 -4.01
N ILE A 49 0.50 6.35 -4.88
CA ILE A 49 1.90 6.18 -4.49
C ILE A 49 2.69 7.45 -4.81
N VAL A 50 3.33 8.01 -3.78
CA VAL A 50 4.22 9.18 -3.91
C VAL A 50 5.66 8.74 -3.75
N VAL A 51 6.48 9.02 -4.76
CA VAL A 51 7.94 8.89 -4.71
C VAL A 51 8.53 10.28 -4.47
N GLY A 52 9.39 10.40 -3.47
CA GLY A 52 10.09 11.65 -3.15
C GLY A 52 11.60 11.45 -3.08
N ASP A 53 12.36 12.53 -3.23
CA ASP A 53 13.82 12.49 -3.34
C ASP A 53 14.53 11.92 -2.09
N LYS A 54 13.91 12.12 -0.91
CA LYS A 54 14.44 11.64 0.37
C LYS A 54 13.33 11.32 1.34
N LEU A 55 13.60 10.37 2.22
CA LEU A 55 12.73 10.07 3.35
C LEU A 55 12.75 11.24 4.35
N THR A 56 11.62 11.91 4.52
CA THR A 56 11.49 13.07 5.43
C THR A 56 10.92 12.69 6.80
N LYS A 57 10.25 11.54 6.90
CA LYS A 57 9.63 11.04 8.13
C LYS A 57 9.89 9.54 8.26
N LYS A 58 10.08 9.06 9.50
CA LYS A 58 10.12 7.62 9.76
C LYS A 58 8.75 6.99 9.50
N ALA A 59 8.74 5.72 9.13
CA ALA A 59 7.50 4.94 9.06
C ALA A 59 6.79 4.97 10.42
N LEU A 60 5.47 5.12 10.39
CA LEU A 60 4.68 5.03 11.60
C LEU A 60 4.62 3.56 12.07
N PRO A 61 4.64 3.32 13.39
CA PRO A 61 4.45 1.97 13.90
C PRO A 61 3.06 1.47 13.51
N LEU A 62 2.99 0.22 13.03
CA LEU A 62 1.72 -0.39 12.62
C LEU A 62 0.75 -0.52 13.80
N VAL A 63 1.30 -0.76 14.99
CA VAL A 63 0.56 -0.73 16.25
C VAL A 63 1.16 0.38 17.09
N SER A 64 0.40 1.45 17.31
CA SER A 64 0.90 2.62 18.04
C SER A 64 0.78 2.44 19.55
N HIS A 65 -0.29 1.78 20.02
CA HIS A 65 -0.62 1.70 21.43
C HIS A 65 -1.35 0.41 21.75
N ARG A 66 -1.21 -0.06 23.00
CA ARG A 66 -2.07 -1.06 23.61
C ARG A 66 -2.94 -0.42 24.67
N VAL A 67 -4.25 -0.62 24.56
CA VAL A 67 -5.23 -0.10 25.53
C VAL A 67 -5.70 -1.23 26.44
N THR A 68 -5.56 -1.04 27.75
CA THR A 68 -5.99 -2.00 28.77
C THR A 68 -6.75 -1.31 29.87
N ARG A 69 -7.31 -2.08 30.82
CA ARG A 69 -7.88 -1.52 32.05
C ARG A 69 -6.86 -0.68 32.86
N ALA A 70 -5.56 -0.98 32.75
CA ALA A 70 -4.50 -0.26 33.45
C ALA A 70 -4.12 1.08 32.77
N GLY A 71 -4.67 1.38 31.59
CA GLY A 71 -4.39 2.58 30.83
C GLY A 71 -3.87 2.31 29.42
N VAL A 72 -3.25 3.34 28.82
CA VAL A 72 -2.67 3.31 27.48
C VAL A 72 -1.17 3.13 27.59
N GLU A 73 -0.65 2.15 26.87
CA GLU A 73 0.78 1.88 26.72
C GLU A 73 1.20 2.26 25.29
N ASN A 74 2.07 3.26 25.15
CA ASN A 74 2.66 3.62 23.86
C ASN A 74 3.68 2.54 23.48
N LEU A 75 3.55 2.00 22.27
CA LEU A 75 4.51 1.04 21.73
C LEU A 75 5.51 1.83 20.88
N ASP A 76 6.64 2.18 21.49
CA ASP A 76 7.79 2.71 20.76
C ASP A 76 8.43 1.54 20.00
N VAL A 77 8.17 1.46 18.69
CA VAL A 77 8.76 0.48 17.77
C VAL A 77 9.84 1.13 16.93
#